data_AF-A0A6S7K131-F1
#
_entry.id   AF-A0A6S7K131-F1
#
_cell.length_a   1.000
_cell.length_b   1.000
_cell.length_c   1.000
_cell.angle_alpha   90.00
_cell.angle_beta   90.00
_cell.angle_gamma   90.00
#
_symmetry.space_group_name_H-M   'P 1'
#
loop_
_entity.id
_entity.type
_entity.pdbx_description
1 polymer ?
#
loop_
_entity_poly.entity_id
_entity_poly.type
_entity_poly.pdbx_seq_one_letter_code
_entity_poly.pdbx_strand_id
1 'polypeptide(L)' 'LRKSVTKVYVVHPNLWLKSVFRLCRPFLSSNFARKLKFVSTLKELSSYVKTDFIYIPDEVTRVDPDYRKLHAS' A
#
# COMPACT_ATOMS: atom_id res chain seq x y z
N LEU A 1 -18.49 1.04 -20.45
CA LEU A 1 -18.12 1.11 -19.02
C LEU A 1 -16.69 0.61 -18.81
N ARG A 2 -15.73 1.53 -18.71
CA ARG A 2 -14.33 1.20 -18.50
C ARG A 2 -14.15 0.85 -17.02
N LYS A 3 -14.07 -0.44 -16.67
CA LYS A 3 -13.80 -0.91 -15.29
C LYS A 3 -12.60 -0.12 -14.74
N SER A 4 -12.84 0.77 -13.79
CA SER A 4 -11.77 1.48 -13.08
C SER A 4 -10.94 0.42 -12.37
N VAL A 5 -9.71 0.26 -12.79
CA VAL A 5 -8.84 -0.76 -12.22
C VAL A 5 -8.44 -0.31 -10.81
N THR A 6 -9.11 -0.85 -9.80
CA THR A 6 -8.76 -0.67 -8.38
C THR A 6 -7.34 -1.19 -8.17
N LYS A 7 -6.40 -0.27 -7.95
CA LYS A 7 -5.01 -0.59 -7.57
C LYS A 7 -5.00 -0.85 -6.06
N VAL A 8 -4.25 -1.86 -5.63
CA VAL A 8 -4.11 -2.25 -4.23
C VAL A 8 -2.71 -1.89 -3.79
N TYR A 9 -2.59 -1.03 -2.77
CA TYR A 9 -1.32 -0.61 -2.22
C TYR A 9 -1.10 -1.25 -0.86
N VAL A 10 0.01 -1.95 -0.70
CA VAL A 10 0.43 -2.57 0.55
C VAL A 10 1.55 -1.71 1.14
N VAL A 11 1.24 -1.01 2.22
CA VAL A 11 2.16 -0.12 2.94
C VAL A 11 2.96 -0.93 3.96
N HIS A 12 4.24 -0.59 4.15
CA HIS A 12 5.15 -1.22 5.11
C HIS A 12 5.22 -2.76 4.98
N PRO A 13 5.47 -3.29 3.78
CA PRO A 13 5.54 -4.73 3.62
C PRO A 13 6.76 -5.29 4.37
N ASN A 14 6.48 -5.97 5.48
CA ASN A 14 7.50 -6.73 6.20
C ASN A 14 8.00 -7.91 5.34
N LEU A 15 9.18 -8.45 5.67
CA LEU A 15 9.81 -9.55 4.91
C LEU A 15 8.91 -10.79 4.82
N TRP A 16 8.10 -11.02 5.85
CA TRP A 16 7.12 -12.10 5.89
C TRP A 16 6.04 -11.91 4.82
N LEU A 17 5.43 -10.74 4.73
CA LEU A 17 4.38 -10.41 3.77
C LEU A 17 4.90 -10.49 2.33
N LYS A 18 6.12 -9.98 2.06
CA LYS A 18 6.78 -10.15 0.75
C LYS A 18 6.95 -11.62 0.36
N SER A 19 7.25 -12.47 1.34
CA SER A 19 7.44 -13.90 1.13
C SER A 19 6.10 -14.63 0.91
N VAL A 20 5.06 -14.27 1.66
CA VAL A 20 3.68 -14.73 1.43
C VAL A 20 3.23 -14.38 0.01
N PHE A 21 3.40 -13.14 -0.45
CA PHE A 21 3.02 -12.77 -1.81
C PHE A 21 3.84 -13.47 -2.91
N ARG A 22 5.12 -13.77 -2.66
CA ARG A 22 5.93 -14.59 -3.58
C ARG A 22 5.41 -16.02 -3.66
N LEU A 23 5.06 -16.62 -2.52
CA LEU A 23 4.51 -17.97 -2.45
C LEU A 23 3.09 -18.06 -3.04
N CYS A 24 2.26 -17.04 -2.81
CA CYS A 24 0.91 -16.95 -3.35
C CYS A 24 0.88 -16.54 -4.83
N ARG A 25 1.98 -16.06 -5.42
CA ARG A 25 2.07 -15.60 -6.82
C ARG A 25 1.48 -16.58 -7.87
N PRO A 26 1.68 -17.91 -7.80
CA PRO A 26 1.00 -18.87 -8.69
C PRO A 26 -0.53 -18.89 -8.54
N PHE A 27 -1.07 -18.50 -7.38
CA PHE A 27 -2.50 -18.42 -7.10
C PHE A 27 -3.10 -17.05 -7.45
N LEU A 28 -2.26 -16.04 -7.66
CA LEU A 28 -2.70 -14.71 -8.06
C LEU A 28 -2.85 -14.65 -9.58
N SER A 29 -4.03 -14.24 -10.05
CA SER A 29 -4.19 -13.96 -11.48
C SER A 29 -3.19 -12.89 -11.93
N SER A 30 -2.71 -12.99 -13.18
CA SER A 30 -1.81 -12.01 -13.80
C SER A 30 -2.39 -10.58 -13.81
N ASN A 31 -3.72 -10.47 -13.74
CA ASN A 31 -4.45 -9.22 -13.61
C ASN A 31 -4.46 -8.67 -12.17
N PHE A 32 -4.48 -9.51 -11.15
CA PHE A 32 -4.41 -9.09 -9.74
C PHE A 32 -2.98 -8.74 -9.32
N ALA A 33 -2.00 -9.58 -9.69
CA ALA A 33 -0.59 -9.31 -9.41
C ALA A 33 -0.11 -7.97 -9.99
N ARG A 34 -0.70 -7.51 -11.11
CA ARG A 34 -0.42 -6.21 -11.73
C ARG A 34 -1.04 -5.02 -10.99
N LYS A 35 -2.10 -5.27 -10.20
CA LYS A 35 -2.79 -4.25 -9.39
C LYS A 35 -2.15 -4.08 -8.01
N LEU A 36 -1.39 -5.07 -7.55
CA LEU A 36 -0.69 -5.03 -6.27
C LEU A 36 0.59 -4.20 -6.37
N LYS A 37 0.72 -3.18 -5.52
CA LYS A 37 1.92 -2.35 -5.39
C LYS A 37 2.36 -2.33 -3.93
N PHE A 38 3.64 -2.61 -3.72
CA PHE A 38 4.29 -2.49 -2.42
C PHE A 38 4.85 -1.08 -2.30
N VAL A 39 4.47 -0.36 -1.26
CA VAL A 39 4.99 0.98 -0.96
C VAL A 39 5.64 0.96 0.42
N SER A 40 6.80 1.59 0.53
CA SER A 40 7.62 1.46 1.73
C SER A 40 7.33 2.56 2.76
N THR A 41 6.64 3.63 2.37
CA THR A 41 6.26 4.74 3.26
C THR A 41 4.90 5.31 2.87
N LEU A 42 4.21 5.95 3.83
CA LEU A 42 3.00 6.72 3.54
C LEU A 42 3.27 7.93 2.64
N LYS A 43 4.47 8.50 2.70
CA LYS A 43 4.91 9.55 1.78
C LYS A 43 4.92 9.07 0.32
N GLU A 44 5.45 7.88 0.08
CA GLU A 44 5.40 7.26 -1.25
C GLU A 44 3.95 6.97 -1.67
N LEU A 45 3.10 6.46 -0.76
CA LEU A 45 1.68 6.26 -1.03
C LEU A 45 0.96 7.55 -1.46
N SER A 46 1.24 8.67 -0.79
CA SER A 46 0.63 9.98 -1.06
C SER A 46 0.90 10.52 -2.46
N SER A 47 2.01 10.08 -3.08
CA SER A 47 2.33 10.44 -4.47
C SER A 47 1.48 9.68 -5.50
N TYR A 48 0.94 8.52 -5.12
CA TYR A 48 0.14 7.67 -6.00
C TYR A 48 -1.36 7.87 -5.83
N VAL A 49 -1.80 8.22 -4.63
CA VAL A 49 -3.20 8.44 -4.30
C VAL A 49 -3.29 9.65 -3.38
N LYS A 50 -4.20 10.59 -3.68
CA LYS A 50 -4.48 11.72 -2.79
C LYS A 50 -4.98 11.16 -1.45
N THR A 51 -4.18 11.34 -0.40
CA THR A 51 -4.46 10.84 0.94
C THR A 51 -5.73 11.46 1.55
N ASP A 52 -6.18 12.60 1.02
CA ASP A 52 -7.35 13.38 1.47
C ASP A 52 -8.66 12.57 1.52
N PHE A 53 -8.75 11.44 0.80
CA PHE A 53 -9.96 10.62 0.71
C PHE A 53 -9.76 9.16 1.18
N ILE A 54 -8.64 8.85 1.82
CA ILE A 54 -8.31 7.46 2.21
C ILE A 54 -8.24 7.37 3.73
N TYR A 55 -9.08 6.51 4.31
CA TYR A 55 -8.94 6.09 5.69
C TYR A 55 -7.67 5.25 5.83
N ILE A 56 -6.61 5.82 6.41
CA ILE A 56 -5.41 5.10 6.80
C ILE A 56 -5.64 4.55 8.21
N PRO A 57 -5.53 3.23 8.44
CA PRO A 57 -5.64 2.69 9.79
C PRO A 57 -4.56 3.24 10.72
N ASP A 58 -4.93 3.58 11.96
CA ASP A 58 -4.05 4.16 12.98
C ASP A 58 -2.75 3.37 13.18
N GLU A 59 -2.84 2.05 13.06
CA GLU A 59 -1.72 1.12 13.20
C GLU A 59 -0.62 1.39 12.16
N VAL A 60 -0.99 1.73 10.92
CA VAL A 60 -0.06 2.06 9.82
C VAL A 60 0.61 3.39 10.10
N THR A 61 -0.15 4.37 10.60
CA THR A 61 0.36 5.68 11.02
C THR A 61 1.28 5.57 12.24
N ARG A 62 1.01 4.62 13.16
CA ARG A 62 1.79 4.41 14.38
C ARG A 62 3.22 3.93 14.09
N VAL A 63 3.38 3.12 13.04
CA VAL A 63 4.66 2.53 12.63
C VAL A 63 5.39 3.33 11.56
N ASP A 64 4.80 4.42 11.05
CA ASP A 64 5.43 5.33 10.08
C ASP A 64 5.98 6.58 10.79
N PRO A 65 7.30 6.64 11.10
CA PRO A 65 7.89 7.75 11.85
C PRO A 65 7.90 9.08 11.07
N ASP A 66 7.84 9.04 9.74
CA ASP A 66 7.88 10.25 8.90
C ASP A 66 6.49 10.86 8.72
N TYR A 67 5.43 10.04 8.71
CA TYR A 67 4.05 10.53 8.67
C TYR A 67 3.68 11.36 9.91
N ARG A 68 4.13 10.98 11.11
CA ARG A 68 3.89 11.79 12.32
C ARG A 68 4.49 13.19 12.24
N LYS A 69 5.68 13.34 11.66
CA LYS A 69 6.37 14.64 11.58
C LYS A 69 5.64 15.64 10.68
N LEU A 70 5.04 15.15 9.59
CA LEU A 70 4.30 15.96 8.62
C LEU A 70 2.97 16.52 9.14
N HIS A 71 2.32 15.83 10.09
CA HIS A 71 1.02 16.22 10.64
C HIS A 71 1.08 16.76 12.09
N ALA A 72 2.26 16.78 12.70
CA ALA A 72 2.48 17.37 14.03
C ALA A 72 2.97 18.84 13.96
N SER A 73 2.99 19.45 12.77
CA SER A 73 3.46 20.83 12.52
C SER A 73 2.30 21.74 12.16
#